data_AF-A0A9W9ZFK7-F1
#
_entry.id   AF-A0A9W9ZFK7-F1
#
_cell.length_a   1.000
_cell.length_b   1.000
_cell.length_c   1.000
_cell.angle_alpha   90.00
_cell.angle_beta   90.00
_cell.angle_gamma   90.00
#
_symmetry.space_group_name_H-M   'P 1'
#
loop_
_entity.id
_entity.type
_entity.pdbx_description
1 polymer ?
#
loop_
_entity_poly.entity_id
_entity_poly.type
_entity_poly.pdbx_seq_one_letter_code
_entity_poly.pdbx_strand_id
1 'polypeptide(L)'
;MEERTRNAAEKRVIIVANSSATMTRSSICVEAVPYDPSKSTCCGGSLAVYGPVPAVYAKCCVSYLYDGRTNFCHGGKTYKKCGSAAYTPDTSQCCNGSVVLRKGGVLSQCCGKESYNSYSHFCSQGKITPKCGNSSYGLGSQLCCAGYVQPRTGGDYARCCAAKSYDSSKSFCFGGKIYPRCGGHEYNPTSFICCGNTPVTRDGGLTAQCCGAKSYDSRYYFCEQDKIFTLCDKKKYDTSTLTCCDNALNQRFGGNETDCCGKQAYDSARYFCTGGKVVPLCNNARYDLNTQKCCGNNLTPKQGGQHAKCCGKESYDSSRYFCYNDTITSLCGGAKPYNLASSLCCNGTVQQRVGGSYARCCGQGTYNSQTHFCSSNRVYEMCADAPYEPYTGICCGSKLNPRPYGAVLKCCANNAYDPSIFVCLWGTKIAPKYDKSTY
;
A
#
# COMPACT_ATOMS: atom_id res chain seq x y z
N MET A 1 -80.38 43.73 68.28
CA MET A 1 -81.50 43.32 67.41
C MET A 1 -81.66 41.82 67.55
N GLU A 2 -82.50 41.48 68.53
CA GLU A 2 -83.68 40.61 68.37
C GLU A 2 -83.27 39.13 68.38
N GLU A 3 -83.28 38.39 69.50
CA GLU A 3 -84.20 38.33 70.64
C GLU A 3 -85.67 38.36 70.21
N ARG A 4 -86.29 37.17 70.12
CA ARG A 4 -87.73 37.00 70.32
C ARG A 4 -88.03 35.58 70.81
N THR A 5 -88.02 35.51 72.13
CA THR A 5 -88.76 34.59 72.98
C THR A 5 -90.24 34.48 72.59
N ARG A 6 -90.84 33.30 72.83
CA ARG A 6 -92.24 33.22 73.26
C ARG A 6 -92.49 31.99 74.14
N ASN A 7 -92.82 32.30 75.39
CA ASN A 7 -93.28 31.45 76.48
C ASN A 7 -94.77 31.09 76.34
N ALA A 8 -95.15 29.93 76.88
CA ALA A 8 -96.36 29.66 77.70
C ALA A 8 -96.27 28.18 78.14
N ALA A 9 -96.05 27.81 79.42
CA ALA A 9 -96.95 27.87 80.60
C ALA A 9 -98.30 27.16 80.32
N GLU A 10 -98.83 26.21 81.10
CA GLU A 10 -98.60 25.74 82.48
C GLU A 10 -99.52 24.52 82.73
N LYS A 11 -99.08 23.51 83.50
CA LYS A 11 -99.87 22.91 84.61
C LYS A 11 -99.10 21.81 85.34
N ARG A 12 -98.89 22.06 86.63
CA ARG A 12 -98.32 21.17 87.65
C ARG A 12 -99.33 20.09 88.07
N VAL A 13 -98.85 18.88 88.38
CA VAL A 13 -99.28 18.12 89.57
C VAL A 13 -98.05 17.48 90.20
N ILE A 14 -97.98 17.61 91.52
CA ILE A 14 -96.94 17.17 92.46
C ILE A 14 -97.21 15.70 92.84
N ILE A 15 -96.17 14.88 93.04
CA ILE A 15 -95.91 14.04 94.24
C ILE A 15 -94.74 13.06 93.96
N VAL A 16 -93.61 13.43 94.56
CA VAL A 16 -92.58 12.67 95.31
C VAL A 16 -92.58 11.12 95.31
N ALA A 17 -91.35 10.62 95.10
CA ALA A 17 -90.65 9.48 95.73
C ALA A 17 -90.41 8.17 94.95
N ASN A 18 -89.10 7.97 94.77
CA ASN A 18 -88.33 6.73 94.91
C ASN A 18 -88.62 5.58 93.94
N SER A 19 -87.64 5.29 93.07
CA SER A 19 -86.52 4.44 93.49
C SER A 19 -85.48 4.28 92.37
N SER A 20 -84.24 4.61 92.71
CA SER A 20 -82.97 4.07 92.25
C SER A 20 -83.02 2.90 91.27
N ALA A 21 -82.41 3.05 90.09
CA ALA A 21 -81.26 2.24 89.65
C ALA A 21 -80.92 2.48 88.18
N THR A 22 -79.69 2.95 87.94
CA THR A 22 -78.83 2.63 86.78
C THR A 22 -79.40 2.84 85.38
N MET A 23 -79.19 4.04 84.85
CA MET A 23 -79.36 4.36 83.43
C MET A 23 -78.14 3.84 82.63
N THR A 24 -78.09 2.54 82.32
CA THR A 24 -77.21 2.02 81.26
C THR A 24 -77.84 2.36 79.91
N ARG A 25 -77.19 3.25 79.15
CA ARG A 25 -77.56 3.58 77.75
C ARG A 25 -77.85 2.28 76.98
N SER A 26 -79.11 2.04 76.61
CA SER A 26 -79.48 0.94 75.73
C SER A 26 -78.81 1.14 74.37
N SER A 27 -77.80 0.32 74.09
CA SER A 27 -77.19 0.25 72.76
C SER A 27 -78.08 -0.65 71.89
N ILE A 28 -78.81 -0.01 70.98
CA ILE A 28 -79.80 -0.65 70.11
C ILE A 28 -79.17 -0.86 68.72
N CYS A 29 -79.27 -2.07 68.15
CA CYS A 29 -78.74 -2.40 66.82
C CYS A 29 -79.67 -3.33 66.05
N VAL A 30 -80.06 -2.95 64.82
CA VAL A 30 -81.00 -3.67 63.93
C VAL A 30 -82.37 -3.90 64.58
N GLU A 31 -83.44 -3.37 63.98
CA GLU A 31 -84.82 -3.68 64.40
C GLU A 31 -85.09 -3.55 65.92
N ALA A 32 -84.47 -2.55 66.56
CA ALA A 32 -84.60 -2.28 67.99
C ALA A 32 -84.05 -3.37 68.96
N VAL A 33 -83.21 -4.30 68.49
CA VAL A 33 -82.65 -5.36 69.36
C VAL A 33 -81.59 -4.77 70.32
N PRO A 34 -81.76 -4.90 71.66
CA PRO A 34 -80.74 -4.54 72.63
C PRO A 34 -79.54 -5.49 72.53
N TYR A 35 -78.33 -4.95 72.63
CA TYR A 35 -77.12 -5.77 72.69
C TYR A 35 -76.23 -5.41 73.88
N ASP A 36 -75.41 -6.37 74.32
CA ASP A 36 -74.41 -6.16 75.38
C ASP A 36 -73.20 -5.38 74.82
N PRO A 37 -72.99 -4.11 75.21
CA PRO A 37 -71.93 -3.26 74.68
C PRO A 37 -70.52 -3.72 75.09
N SER A 38 -70.42 -4.63 76.07
CA SER A 38 -69.14 -5.22 76.52
C SER A 38 -68.71 -6.42 75.66
N LYS A 39 -69.64 -7.07 74.96
CA LYS A 39 -69.40 -8.27 74.13
C LYS A 39 -69.55 -8.04 72.63
N SER A 40 -70.27 -6.99 72.25
CA SER A 40 -70.60 -6.70 70.86
C SER A 40 -70.79 -5.21 70.63
N THR A 41 -70.80 -4.82 69.35
CA THR A 41 -71.10 -3.46 68.90
C THR A 41 -71.95 -3.50 67.63
N CYS A 42 -72.52 -2.36 67.25
CA CYS A 42 -73.29 -2.23 66.02
C CYS A 42 -72.41 -1.67 64.89
N CYS A 43 -72.21 -2.44 63.81
CA CYS A 43 -71.52 -1.98 62.61
C CYS A 43 -72.52 -1.91 61.46
N GLY A 44 -72.78 -0.72 60.90
CA GLY A 44 -73.56 -0.56 59.65
C GLY A 44 -74.95 -1.21 59.66
N GLY A 45 -75.62 -1.27 60.82
CA GLY A 45 -76.89 -1.97 60.95
C GLY A 45 -76.76 -3.49 60.97
N SER A 46 -75.67 -4.02 61.54
CA SER A 46 -75.49 -5.44 61.84
C SER A 46 -74.79 -5.59 63.20
N LEU A 47 -75.26 -6.54 64.01
CA LEU A 47 -74.63 -6.84 65.30
C LEU A 47 -73.29 -7.54 65.07
N ALA A 48 -72.20 -6.92 65.50
CA ALA A 48 -70.85 -7.44 65.37
C ALA A 48 -70.26 -7.80 66.74
N VAL A 49 -69.95 -9.08 66.94
CA VAL A 49 -69.38 -9.60 68.21
C VAL A 49 -67.86 -9.33 68.24
N TYR A 50 -67.33 -8.87 69.37
CA TYR A 50 -65.92 -8.48 69.49
C TYR A 50 -64.93 -9.66 69.25
N GLY A 51 -65.30 -10.87 69.67
CA GLY A 51 -64.45 -12.06 69.52
C GLY A 51 -63.04 -11.83 70.11
N PRO A 52 -61.95 -12.05 69.34
CA PRO A 52 -60.58 -11.85 69.81
C PRO A 52 -60.12 -10.39 69.83
N VAL A 53 -60.93 -9.44 69.32
CA VAL A 53 -60.55 -8.02 69.23
C VAL A 53 -61.00 -7.31 70.50
N PRO A 54 -60.10 -6.69 71.29
CA PRO A 54 -60.50 -5.96 72.48
C PRO A 54 -61.44 -4.79 72.12
N ALA A 55 -62.51 -4.59 72.90
CA ALA A 55 -63.56 -3.60 72.62
C ALA A 55 -63.02 -2.18 72.37
N VAL A 56 -61.93 -1.79 73.04
CA VAL A 56 -61.28 -0.47 72.90
C VAL A 56 -60.66 -0.26 71.51
N TYR A 57 -60.20 -1.33 70.87
CA TYR A 57 -59.54 -1.29 69.57
C TYR A 57 -60.46 -1.73 68.43
N ALA A 58 -61.64 -2.26 68.75
CA ALA A 58 -62.64 -2.65 67.77
C ALA A 58 -63.16 -1.42 66.99
N LYS A 59 -63.09 -1.51 65.67
CA LYS A 59 -63.61 -0.51 64.73
C LYS A 59 -64.54 -1.20 63.72
N CYS A 60 -65.46 -0.44 63.14
CA CYS A 60 -66.42 -0.95 62.16
C CYS A 60 -66.01 -0.58 60.73
N CYS A 61 -66.16 -1.51 59.79
CA CYS A 61 -66.06 -1.29 58.36
C CYS A 61 -67.33 -1.82 57.69
N VAL A 62 -68.21 -0.91 57.29
CA VAL A 62 -69.59 -1.23 56.86
C VAL A 62 -70.27 -2.07 57.96
N SER A 63 -70.52 -3.37 57.72
CA SER A 63 -71.23 -4.27 58.64
C SER A 63 -70.32 -5.17 59.48
N TYR A 64 -68.99 -5.09 59.32
CA TYR A 64 -68.05 -6.01 59.98
C TYR A 64 -67.07 -5.29 60.90
N LEU A 65 -66.58 -6.02 61.91
CA LEU A 65 -65.65 -5.53 62.93
C LEU A 65 -64.20 -5.86 62.57
N TYR A 66 -63.27 -4.97 62.88
CA TYR A 66 -61.83 -5.18 62.71
C TYR A 66 -61.01 -4.57 63.85
N ASP A 67 -59.78 -5.05 64.04
CA ASP A 67 -58.82 -4.49 65.00
C ASP A 67 -58.17 -3.21 64.44
N GLY A 68 -58.52 -2.07 65.01
CA GLY A 68 -58.01 -0.75 64.62
C GLY A 68 -56.52 -0.54 64.91
N ARG A 69 -55.85 -1.44 65.65
CA ARG A 69 -54.39 -1.40 65.83
C ARG A 69 -53.66 -1.87 64.59
N THR A 70 -54.15 -2.92 63.95
CA THR A 70 -53.47 -3.57 62.82
C THR A 70 -54.08 -3.24 61.47
N ASN A 71 -55.34 -2.82 61.42
CA ASN A 71 -56.10 -2.64 60.19
C ASN A 71 -56.79 -1.26 60.14
N PHE A 72 -57.27 -0.89 58.95
CA PHE A 72 -58.11 0.28 58.68
C PHE A 72 -59.16 -0.05 57.62
N CYS A 73 -60.26 0.71 57.57
CA CYS A 73 -61.32 0.54 56.57
C CYS A 73 -61.13 1.56 55.44
N HIS A 74 -61.23 1.12 54.18
CA HIS A 74 -61.23 1.97 52.99
C HIS A 74 -62.13 1.36 51.92
N GLY A 75 -63.01 2.16 51.29
CA GLY A 75 -63.91 1.66 50.23
C GLY A 75 -64.78 0.46 50.65
N GLY A 76 -65.12 0.35 51.95
CA GLY A 76 -65.89 -0.75 52.52
C GLY A 76 -65.13 -2.07 52.71
N LYS A 77 -63.80 -2.09 52.51
CA LYS A 77 -62.93 -3.25 52.76
C LYS A 77 -61.91 -2.93 53.85
N THR A 78 -61.48 -3.96 54.57
CA THR A 78 -60.47 -3.85 55.62
C THR A 78 -59.08 -4.11 55.05
N TYR A 79 -58.13 -3.22 55.33
CA TYR A 79 -56.74 -3.30 54.87
C TYR A 79 -55.80 -3.30 56.08
N LYS A 80 -54.68 -4.02 55.97
CA LYS A 80 -53.64 -3.99 57.00
C LYS A 80 -52.86 -2.68 56.94
N LYS A 81 -52.59 -2.06 58.09
CA LYS A 81 -51.74 -0.88 58.22
C LYS A 81 -50.29 -1.18 57.85
N CYS A 82 -49.59 -0.16 57.38
CA CYS A 82 -48.16 -0.21 57.13
C CYS A 82 -47.40 0.26 58.37
N GLY A 83 -46.99 -0.68 59.23
CA GLY A 83 -46.64 -0.33 60.61
C GLY A 83 -47.87 0.24 61.33
N SER A 84 -47.82 1.51 61.74
CA SER A 84 -48.95 2.23 62.33
C SER A 84 -49.76 3.07 61.33
N ALA A 85 -49.27 3.24 60.09
CA ALA A 85 -49.85 4.15 59.11
C ALA A 85 -50.97 3.50 58.27
N ALA A 86 -52.09 4.22 58.11
CA ALA A 86 -53.08 3.95 57.08
C ALA A 86 -52.63 4.57 55.74
N TYR A 87 -53.13 4.07 54.62
CA TYR A 87 -52.79 4.54 53.27
C TYR A 87 -53.97 4.34 52.32
N THR A 88 -53.98 5.01 51.18
CA THR A 88 -55.02 4.83 50.14
C THR A 88 -54.67 3.63 49.26
N PRO A 89 -55.34 2.47 49.38
CA PRO A 89 -54.96 1.25 48.65
C PRO A 89 -55.07 1.35 47.12
N ASP A 90 -55.83 2.34 46.62
CA ASP A 90 -55.99 2.59 45.19
C ASP A 90 -54.73 3.19 44.57
N THR A 91 -54.01 4.04 45.32
CA THR A 91 -52.86 4.81 44.83
C THR A 91 -51.55 4.45 45.54
N SER A 92 -51.61 3.79 46.69
CA SER A 92 -50.48 3.47 47.56
C SER A 92 -50.53 2.04 48.09
N GLN A 93 -49.37 1.53 48.51
CA GLN A 93 -49.19 0.20 49.09
C GLN A 93 -48.13 0.24 50.20
N CYS A 94 -48.06 -0.81 51.02
CA CYS A 94 -47.03 -0.97 52.03
C CYS A 94 -45.87 -1.82 51.50
N CYS A 95 -44.65 -1.27 51.48
CA CYS A 95 -43.42 -2.00 51.15
C CYS A 95 -42.45 -1.94 52.34
N ASN A 96 -42.19 -3.09 52.98
CA ASN A 96 -41.30 -3.23 54.14
C ASN A 96 -41.46 -2.11 55.21
N GLY A 97 -42.71 -1.86 55.62
CA GLY A 97 -43.06 -0.86 56.63
C GLY A 97 -43.13 0.59 56.13
N SER A 98 -42.89 0.84 54.84
CA SER A 98 -43.00 2.17 54.22
C SER A 98 -44.23 2.25 53.30
N VAL A 99 -45.03 3.30 53.48
CA VAL A 99 -46.13 3.60 52.55
C VAL A 99 -45.55 4.23 51.29
N VAL A 100 -45.80 3.60 50.13
CA VAL A 100 -45.28 4.05 48.84
C VAL A 100 -46.38 4.07 47.78
N LEU A 101 -46.23 4.94 46.78
CA LEU A 101 -47.13 5.01 45.63
C LEU A 101 -47.10 3.71 44.82
N ARG A 102 -48.21 3.34 44.17
CA ARG A 102 -48.29 2.17 43.29
C ARG A 102 -47.67 2.46 41.92
N LYS A 103 -46.34 2.44 41.82
CA LYS A 103 -45.63 2.65 40.54
C LYS A 103 -45.98 1.52 39.56
N GLY A 104 -46.73 1.84 38.49
CA GLY A 104 -47.26 0.85 37.54
C GLY A 104 -48.68 0.35 37.87
N GLY A 105 -49.39 0.99 38.80
CA GLY A 105 -50.78 0.68 39.14
C GLY A 105 -50.94 -0.75 39.65
N VAL A 106 -51.69 -1.57 38.91
CA VAL A 106 -51.91 -3.00 39.24
C VAL A 106 -50.64 -3.84 39.15
N LEU A 107 -49.64 -3.42 38.36
CA LEU A 107 -48.35 -4.10 38.18
C LEU A 107 -47.29 -3.66 39.19
N SER A 108 -47.65 -2.82 40.15
CA SER A 108 -46.76 -2.34 41.20
C SER A 108 -46.33 -3.48 42.13
N GLN A 109 -45.03 -3.64 42.32
CA GLN A 109 -44.39 -4.63 43.20
C GLN A 109 -43.42 -3.94 44.17
N CYS A 110 -43.13 -4.57 45.31
CA CYS A 110 -42.19 -4.03 46.30
C CYS A 110 -40.76 -4.51 46.08
N CYS A 111 -39.79 -3.62 46.25
CA CYS A 111 -38.36 -3.91 46.35
C CYS A 111 -37.81 -3.19 47.59
N GLY A 112 -37.68 -3.91 48.70
CA GLY A 112 -37.36 -3.29 49.99
C GLY A 112 -38.46 -2.30 50.42
N LYS A 113 -38.07 -1.05 50.66
CA LYS A 113 -38.97 0.04 51.08
C LYS A 113 -39.57 0.83 49.90
N GLU A 114 -39.24 0.46 48.66
CA GLU A 114 -39.74 1.13 47.46
C GLU A 114 -40.68 0.24 46.66
N SER A 115 -41.50 0.85 45.80
CA SER A 115 -42.31 0.18 44.79
C SER A 115 -41.73 0.40 43.39
N TYR A 116 -42.04 -0.51 42.46
CA TYR A 116 -41.67 -0.43 41.05
C TYR A 116 -42.71 -1.06 40.13
N ASN A 117 -42.70 -0.65 38.86
CA ASN A 117 -43.53 -1.26 37.83
C ASN A 117 -42.87 -2.56 37.36
N SER A 118 -43.49 -3.71 37.66
CA SER A 118 -42.97 -5.03 37.29
C SER A 118 -42.98 -5.31 35.78
N TYR A 119 -43.66 -4.49 34.98
CA TYR A 119 -43.57 -4.54 33.53
C TYR A 119 -42.18 -4.12 33.04
N SER A 120 -41.66 -2.98 33.53
CA SER A 120 -40.42 -2.39 33.03
C SER A 120 -39.20 -2.65 33.92
N HIS A 121 -39.40 -3.07 35.17
CA HIS A 121 -38.33 -3.29 36.14
C HIS A 121 -38.51 -4.62 36.87
N PHE A 122 -37.46 -5.06 37.56
CA PHE A 122 -37.45 -6.18 38.48
C PHE A 122 -36.61 -5.84 39.72
N CYS A 123 -36.86 -6.52 40.83
CA CYS A 123 -36.06 -6.37 42.05
C CYS A 123 -34.95 -7.42 42.06
N SER A 124 -33.69 -6.99 42.20
CA SER A 124 -32.54 -7.88 42.36
C SER A 124 -31.72 -7.42 43.55
N GLN A 125 -31.60 -8.26 44.58
CA GLN A 125 -30.84 -7.96 45.80
C GLN A 125 -31.23 -6.61 46.44
N GLY A 126 -32.53 -6.30 46.47
CA GLY A 126 -33.05 -5.04 47.03
C GLY A 126 -32.88 -3.82 46.13
N LYS A 127 -32.35 -3.96 44.91
CA LYS A 127 -32.20 -2.89 43.92
C LYS A 127 -33.21 -3.04 42.79
N ILE A 128 -33.98 -1.99 42.53
CA ILE A 128 -34.87 -1.90 41.37
C ILE A 128 -34.02 -1.74 40.11
N THR A 129 -34.17 -2.65 39.17
CA THR A 129 -33.35 -2.76 37.96
C THR A 129 -34.24 -2.80 36.72
N PRO A 130 -33.94 -2.06 35.65
CA PRO A 130 -34.70 -2.14 34.41
C PRO A 130 -34.60 -3.52 33.78
N LYS A 131 -35.69 -4.00 33.17
CA LYS A 131 -35.65 -5.22 32.36
C LYS A 131 -34.89 -4.99 31.06
N CYS A 132 -34.39 -6.08 30.49
CA CYS A 132 -33.83 -6.10 29.15
C CYS A 132 -34.88 -6.57 28.16
N GLY A 133 -35.46 -5.64 27.40
CA GLY A 133 -36.71 -5.93 26.70
C GLY A 133 -37.78 -6.31 27.73
N ASN A 134 -38.29 -7.54 27.66
CA ASN A 134 -39.27 -8.08 28.61
C ASN A 134 -38.67 -9.04 29.67
N SER A 135 -37.35 -9.22 29.67
CA SER A 135 -36.67 -10.23 30.49
C SER A 135 -35.92 -9.62 31.67
N SER A 136 -36.05 -10.24 32.84
CA SER A 136 -35.09 -10.06 33.94
C SER A 136 -33.78 -10.80 33.62
N TYR A 137 -32.67 -10.34 34.17
CA TYR A 137 -31.35 -10.91 33.90
C TYR A 137 -30.43 -10.79 35.12
N GLY A 138 -29.43 -11.68 35.20
CA GLY A 138 -28.46 -11.68 36.28
C GLY A 138 -27.43 -10.58 36.12
N LEU A 139 -27.43 -9.57 37.00
CA LEU A 139 -26.54 -8.40 36.90
C LEU A 139 -25.04 -8.74 36.97
N GLY A 140 -24.66 -9.84 37.63
CA GLY A 140 -23.26 -10.27 37.76
C GLY A 140 -22.73 -11.04 36.54
N SER A 141 -23.56 -11.79 35.83
CA SER A 141 -23.14 -12.67 34.74
C SER A 141 -23.66 -12.24 33.37
N GLN A 142 -24.62 -11.33 33.33
CA GLN A 142 -25.30 -10.88 32.12
C GLN A 142 -25.36 -9.35 32.05
N LEU A 143 -25.57 -8.84 30.83
CA LEU A 143 -25.87 -7.45 30.56
C LEU A 143 -26.98 -7.33 29.50
N CYS A 144 -27.56 -6.15 29.37
CA CYS A 144 -28.56 -5.86 28.36
C CYS A 144 -27.93 -5.11 27.17
N CYS A 145 -27.98 -5.69 25.97
CA CYS A 145 -27.51 -5.08 24.74
C CYS A 145 -28.66 -4.91 23.76
N ALA A 146 -29.05 -3.66 23.47
CA ALA A 146 -30.14 -3.33 22.55
C ALA A 146 -31.44 -4.15 22.78
N GLY A 147 -31.79 -4.41 24.05
CA GLY A 147 -32.99 -5.19 24.41
C GLY A 147 -32.79 -6.70 24.51
N TYR A 148 -31.58 -7.21 24.22
CA TYR A 148 -31.23 -8.62 24.33
C TYR A 148 -30.34 -8.89 25.55
N VAL A 149 -30.70 -9.90 26.34
CA VAL A 149 -29.85 -10.38 27.43
C VAL A 149 -28.64 -11.07 26.82
N GLN A 150 -27.44 -10.65 27.22
CA GLN A 150 -26.16 -11.17 26.74
C GLN A 150 -25.28 -11.58 27.92
N PRO A 151 -24.39 -12.58 27.75
CA PRO A 151 -23.39 -12.91 28.77
C PRO A 151 -22.37 -11.75 28.90
N ARG A 152 -21.73 -11.61 30.07
CA ARG A 152 -20.60 -10.68 30.27
C ARG A 152 -19.31 -11.23 29.64
N THR A 153 -19.26 -11.28 28.31
CA THR A 153 -18.07 -11.68 27.54
C THR A 153 -16.90 -10.74 27.88
N GLY A 154 -15.85 -11.26 28.52
CA GLY A 154 -14.72 -10.45 29.03
C GLY A 154 -14.87 -9.97 30.48
N GLY A 155 -15.89 -10.42 31.21
CA GLY A 155 -16.10 -10.06 32.62
C GLY A 155 -16.37 -8.58 32.81
N ASP A 156 -15.48 -7.88 33.50
CA ASP A 156 -15.56 -6.43 33.73
C ASP A 156 -15.32 -5.62 32.44
N TYR A 157 -14.63 -6.20 31.45
CA TYR A 157 -14.43 -5.61 30.13
C TYR A 157 -15.61 -5.86 29.18
N ALA A 158 -16.71 -6.46 29.65
CA ALA A 158 -17.88 -6.71 28.81
C ALA A 158 -18.55 -5.39 28.37
N ARG A 159 -18.65 -5.19 27.05
CA ARG A 159 -19.34 -4.05 26.42
C ARG A 159 -20.34 -4.54 25.38
N CYS A 160 -21.29 -3.67 25.00
CA CYS A 160 -22.23 -3.96 23.92
C CYS A 160 -21.75 -3.42 22.59
N CYS A 161 -21.91 -4.22 21.54
CA CYS A 161 -21.87 -3.80 20.15
C CYS A 161 -23.18 -4.23 19.49
N ALA A 162 -24.09 -3.28 19.28
CA ALA A 162 -25.49 -3.55 18.94
C ALA A 162 -26.14 -4.53 19.94
N ALA A 163 -26.69 -5.65 19.46
CA ALA A 163 -27.35 -6.65 20.29
C ALA A 163 -26.38 -7.67 20.95
N LYS A 164 -25.07 -7.60 20.66
CA LYS A 164 -24.08 -8.58 21.13
C LYS A 164 -23.16 -7.99 22.19
N SER A 165 -22.75 -8.81 23.15
CA SER A 165 -21.67 -8.46 24.07
C SER A 165 -20.30 -8.89 23.53
N TYR A 166 -19.24 -8.17 23.91
CA TYR A 166 -17.86 -8.50 23.57
C TYR A 166 -16.88 -8.06 24.65
N ASP A 167 -15.69 -8.67 24.63
CA ASP A 167 -14.57 -8.35 25.51
C ASP A 167 -13.81 -7.13 24.96
N SER A 168 -13.95 -5.97 25.61
CA SER A 168 -13.33 -4.72 25.17
C SER A 168 -11.81 -4.67 25.34
N SER A 169 -11.22 -5.64 26.06
CA SER A 169 -9.76 -5.74 26.16
C SER A 169 -9.14 -6.34 24.88
N LYS A 170 -9.91 -7.13 24.12
CA LYS A 170 -9.46 -7.84 22.91
C LYS A 170 -10.05 -7.29 21.63
N SER A 171 -11.19 -6.62 21.69
CA SER A 171 -11.95 -6.17 20.53
C SER A 171 -12.56 -4.80 20.75
N PHE A 172 -13.07 -4.20 19.70
CA PHE A 172 -13.79 -2.93 19.73
C PHE A 172 -15.00 -2.97 18.80
N CYS A 173 -15.94 -2.05 19.01
CA CYS A 173 -17.15 -1.94 18.20
C CYS A 173 -17.00 -0.82 17.17
N PHE A 174 -17.24 -1.12 15.89
CA PHE A 174 -17.24 -0.13 14.82
C PHE A 174 -18.40 -0.40 13.86
N GLY A 175 -19.26 0.58 13.63
CA GLY A 175 -20.43 0.43 12.75
C GLY A 175 -21.37 -0.73 13.13
N GLY A 176 -21.47 -1.06 14.42
CA GLY A 176 -22.29 -2.17 14.92
C GLY A 176 -21.69 -3.56 14.73
N LYS A 177 -20.44 -3.67 14.27
CA LYS A 177 -19.69 -4.92 14.16
C LYS A 177 -18.49 -4.93 15.12
N ILE A 178 -18.15 -6.12 15.61
CA ILE A 178 -17.04 -6.33 16.55
C ILE A 178 -15.78 -6.66 15.74
N TYR A 179 -14.70 -5.91 15.98
CA TYR A 179 -13.41 -6.08 15.33
C TYR A 179 -12.31 -6.36 16.37
N PRO A 180 -11.33 -7.22 16.08
CA PRO A 180 -10.19 -7.43 16.97
C PRO A 180 -9.32 -6.16 17.02
N ARG A 181 -8.76 -5.88 18.19
CA ARG A 181 -7.73 -4.82 18.34
C ARG A 181 -6.45 -5.24 17.62
N CYS A 182 -5.72 -4.25 17.10
CA CYS A 182 -4.45 -4.45 16.41
C CYS A 182 -3.31 -3.89 17.24
N GLY A 183 -2.42 -4.76 17.76
CA GLY A 183 -1.37 -4.32 18.69
C GLY A 183 -1.93 -3.62 19.94
N GLY A 184 -3.17 -3.96 20.33
CA GLY A 184 -3.88 -3.29 21.43
C GLY A 184 -4.63 -2.01 21.04
N HIS A 185 -4.51 -1.54 19.81
CA HIS A 185 -5.17 -0.31 19.33
C HIS A 185 -6.45 -0.60 18.54
N GLU A 186 -7.40 0.33 18.63
CA GLU A 186 -8.57 0.40 17.75
C GLU A 186 -8.18 1.09 16.44
N TYR A 187 -8.85 0.76 15.35
CA TYR A 187 -8.58 1.32 14.03
C TYR A 187 -9.88 1.42 13.24
N ASN A 188 -9.91 2.24 12.18
CA ASN A 188 -11.06 2.27 11.27
C ASN A 188 -10.95 1.07 10.30
N PRO A 189 -11.78 0.01 10.42
CA PRO A 189 -11.66 -1.19 9.59
C PRO A 189 -12.08 -0.98 8.12
N THR A 190 -12.71 0.16 7.81
CA THR A 190 -13.02 0.57 6.42
C THR A 190 -11.78 1.11 5.71
N SER A 191 -10.86 1.75 6.44
CA SER A 191 -9.67 2.39 5.87
C SER A 191 -8.38 1.63 6.15
N PHE A 192 -8.35 0.84 7.24
CA PHE A 192 -7.18 0.13 7.73
C PHE A 192 -7.44 -1.38 7.92
N ILE A 193 -6.38 -2.16 7.80
CA ILE A 193 -6.31 -3.59 8.09
C ILE A 193 -5.15 -3.84 9.08
N CYS A 194 -5.30 -4.83 9.96
CA CYS A 194 -4.25 -5.19 10.90
C CYS A 194 -3.28 -6.19 10.28
N CYS A 195 -2.02 -5.80 10.06
CA CYS A 195 -0.95 -6.66 9.57
C CYS A 195 0.23 -6.60 10.54
N GLY A 196 0.72 -7.76 11.02
CA GLY A 196 1.86 -7.81 11.95
C GLY A 196 1.68 -6.95 13.21
N ASN A 197 0.48 -6.96 13.83
CA ASN A 197 0.10 -6.14 14.98
C ASN A 197 0.09 -4.62 14.74
N THR A 198 0.18 -4.15 13.50
CA THR A 198 0.14 -2.72 13.16
C THR A 198 -1.05 -2.42 12.22
N PRO A 199 -1.88 -1.42 12.52
CA PRO A 199 -2.86 -0.93 11.57
C PRO A 199 -2.16 -0.31 10.35
N VAL A 200 -2.42 -0.84 9.17
CA VAL A 200 -1.90 -0.32 7.89
C VAL A 200 -3.06 0.00 6.95
N THR A 201 -2.80 0.83 5.94
CA THR A 201 -3.81 1.17 4.92
C THR A 201 -4.37 -0.10 4.27
N ARG A 202 -5.62 -0.06 3.80
CA ARG A 202 -6.22 -1.17 3.05
C ARG A 202 -5.89 -1.06 1.56
N ASP A 203 -4.67 -1.40 1.18
CA ASP A 203 -4.26 -1.33 -0.22
C ASP A 203 -5.03 -2.41 -1.01
N GLY A 204 -5.94 -1.98 -1.90
CA GLY A 204 -6.90 -2.85 -2.60
C GLY A 204 -8.31 -2.89 -1.99
N GLY A 205 -8.58 -2.16 -0.92
CA GLY A 205 -9.92 -2.06 -0.33
C GLY A 205 -10.42 -3.41 0.20
N LEU A 206 -11.39 -4.03 -0.48
CA LEU A 206 -11.93 -5.34 -0.10
C LEU A 206 -11.00 -6.51 -0.45
N THR A 207 -10.09 -6.35 -1.41
CA THR A 207 -9.11 -7.37 -1.81
C THR A 207 -7.77 -7.23 -1.11
N ALA A 208 -7.68 -6.31 -0.13
CA ALA A 208 -6.49 -6.11 0.68
C ALA A 208 -6.14 -7.38 1.48
N GLN A 209 -4.88 -7.82 1.42
CA GLN A 209 -4.32 -8.91 2.20
C GLN A 209 -3.04 -8.45 2.92
N CYS A 210 -2.63 -9.18 3.97
CA CYS A 210 -1.39 -8.89 4.68
C CYS A 210 -0.21 -9.68 4.11
N CYS A 211 0.95 -9.01 4.08
CA CYS A 211 2.27 -9.62 3.85
C CYS A 211 3.23 -9.05 4.90
N GLY A 212 3.58 -9.84 5.91
CA GLY A 212 4.24 -9.35 7.12
C GLY A 212 3.46 -8.19 7.77
N ALA A 213 4.14 -7.05 7.95
CA ALA A 213 3.57 -5.82 8.52
C ALA A 213 2.98 -4.86 7.46
N LYS A 214 2.82 -5.28 6.20
CA LYS A 214 2.28 -4.46 5.11
C LYS A 214 0.99 -5.06 4.55
N SER A 215 0.20 -4.23 3.88
CA SER A 215 -0.94 -4.68 3.10
C SER A 215 -0.64 -4.65 1.59
N TYR A 216 -1.40 -5.40 0.80
CA TYR A 216 -1.33 -5.35 -0.66
C TYR A 216 -2.67 -5.73 -1.30
N ASP A 217 -2.89 -5.26 -2.53
CA ASP A 217 -4.04 -5.64 -3.34
C ASP A 217 -3.81 -7.01 -4.00
N SER A 218 -4.52 -8.03 -3.54
CA SER A 218 -4.39 -9.40 -4.06
C SER A 218 -4.81 -9.59 -5.53
N ARG A 219 -5.39 -8.57 -6.18
CA ARG A 219 -5.67 -8.57 -7.62
C ARG A 219 -4.42 -8.36 -8.49
N TYR A 220 -3.40 -7.72 -7.93
CA TYR A 220 -2.19 -7.32 -8.66
C TYR A 220 -0.92 -7.91 -8.05
N TYR A 221 -0.96 -8.30 -6.78
CA TYR A 221 0.22 -8.79 -6.07
C TYR A 221 -0.06 -10.10 -5.32
N PHE A 222 1.00 -10.78 -4.93
CA PHE A 222 0.97 -11.91 -4.00
C PHE A 222 2.12 -11.79 -3.00
N CYS A 223 1.95 -12.44 -1.84
CA CYS A 223 2.96 -12.50 -0.80
C CYS A 223 3.69 -13.84 -0.81
N GLU A 224 5.02 -13.80 -0.69
CA GLU A 224 5.87 -14.96 -0.44
C GLU A 224 7.04 -14.53 0.46
N GLN A 225 7.26 -15.24 1.58
CA GLN A 225 8.33 -14.93 2.55
C GLN A 225 8.35 -13.45 3.01
N ASP A 226 7.18 -12.90 3.35
CA ASP A 226 6.98 -11.49 3.75
C ASP A 226 7.39 -10.44 2.69
N LYS A 227 7.59 -10.86 1.44
CA LYS A 227 7.82 -9.97 0.29
C LYS A 227 6.61 -9.98 -0.63
N ILE A 228 6.27 -8.79 -1.11
CA ILE A 228 5.16 -8.56 -2.03
C ILE A 228 5.71 -8.59 -3.45
N PHE A 229 5.17 -9.47 -4.29
CA PHE A 229 5.54 -9.63 -5.69
C PHE A 229 4.33 -9.32 -6.57
N THR A 230 4.57 -8.68 -7.73
CA THR A 230 3.52 -8.46 -8.73
C THR A 230 3.12 -9.79 -9.37
N LEU A 231 1.84 -10.01 -9.62
CA LEU A 231 1.35 -11.14 -10.41
C LEU A 231 1.81 -10.98 -11.87
N CYS A 232 2.17 -12.10 -12.52
CA CYS A 232 2.48 -12.10 -13.94
C CYS A 232 1.29 -12.63 -14.72
N ASP A 233 0.71 -11.80 -15.60
CA ASP A 233 -0.51 -12.14 -16.32
C ASP A 233 -1.61 -12.68 -15.37
N LYS A 234 -1.78 -11.97 -14.23
CA LYS A 234 -2.72 -12.32 -13.14
C LYS A 234 -2.47 -13.67 -12.45
N LYS A 235 -1.31 -14.30 -12.67
CA LYS A 235 -0.91 -15.57 -12.06
C LYS A 235 0.31 -15.40 -11.15
N LYS A 236 0.36 -16.22 -10.11
CA LYS A 236 1.57 -16.39 -9.29
C LYS A 236 2.61 -17.16 -10.11
N TYR A 237 3.87 -16.95 -9.78
CA TYR A 237 5.01 -17.64 -10.37
C TYR A 237 6.07 -17.90 -9.30
N ASP A 238 6.98 -18.83 -9.57
CA ASP A 238 8.11 -19.12 -8.69
C ASP A 238 9.11 -17.95 -8.71
N THR A 239 9.17 -17.19 -7.63
CA THR A 239 9.99 -15.98 -7.55
C THR A 239 11.48 -16.27 -7.40
N SER A 240 11.86 -17.53 -7.15
CA SER A 240 13.25 -17.97 -7.00
C SER A 240 13.92 -18.20 -8.35
N THR A 241 13.15 -18.64 -9.35
CA THR A 241 13.65 -18.96 -10.70
C THR A 241 13.20 -17.96 -11.76
N LEU A 242 12.09 -17.26 -11.52
CA LEU A 242 11.45 -16.42 -12.52
C LEU A 242 11.30 -14.97 -12.06
N THR A 243 11.16 -14.07 -13.03
CA THR A 243 10.78 -12.67 -12.85
C THR A 243 9.68 -12.29 -13.84
N CYS A 244 8.90 -11.26 -13.53
CA CYS A 244 7.88 -10.74 -14.43
C CYS A 244 8.22 -9.33 -14.88
N CYS A 245 8.32 -9.13 -16.20
CA CYS A 245 8.61 -7.85 -16.83
C CYS A 245 7.46 -7.51 -17.79
N ASP A 246 6.72 -6.41 -17.57
CA ASP A 246 5.55 -6.01 -18.39
C ASP A 246 4.58 -7.16 -18.73
N ASN A 247 4.19 -7.93 -17.71
CA ASN A 247 3.33 -9.13 -17.82
C ASN A 247 3.93 -10.28 -18.67
N ALA A 248 5.24 -10.26 -18.95
CA ALA A 248 5.95 -11.37 -19.56
C ALA A 248 6.84 -12.07 -18.53
N LEU A 249 6.68 -13.39 -18.44
CA LEU A 249 7.45 -14.23 -17.54
C LEU A 249 8.83 -14.49 -18.14
N ASN A 250 9.88 -14.24 -17.36
CA ASN A 250 11.28 -14.36 -17.77
C ASN A 250 12.05 -15.20 -16.75
N GLN A 251 13.16 -15.79 -17.18
CA GLN A 251 14.14 -16.40 -16.29
C GLN A 251 14.86 -15.32 -15.47
N ARG A 252 15.22 -15.63 -14.22
CA ARG A 252 16.13 -14.77 -13.45
C ARG A 252 17.56 -14.88 -13.98
N PHE A 253 18.21 -13.73 -14.12
CA PHE A 253 19.61 -13.62 -14.49
C PHE A 253 20.40 -13.00 -13.33
N GLY A 254 21.50 -13.64 -12.89
CA GLY A 254 22.37 -13.06 -11.85
C GLY A 254 21.75 -12.97 -10.44
N GLY A 255 20.68 -13.73 -10.15
CA GLY A 255 20.04 -13.72 -8.83
C GLY A 255 19.33 -12.40 -8.52
N ASN A 256 19.92 -11.57 -7.64
CA ASN A 256 19.36 -10.28 -7.24
C ASN A 256 19.61 -9.16 -8.26
N GLU A 257 20.45 -9.40 -9.27
CA GLU A 257 20.82 -8.41 -10.29
C GLU A 257 19.92 -8.48 -11.53
N THR A 258 18.82 -9.25 -11.49
CA THR A 258 17.84 -9.26 -12.60
C THR A 258 17.04 -7.96 -12.62
N ASP A 259 17.02 -7.28 -13.77
CA ASP A 259 16.20 -6.08 -14.01
C ASP A 259 15.38 -6.23 -15.31
N CYS A 260 14.41 -5.34 -15.54
CA CYS A 260 13.47 -5.41 -16.66
C CYS A 260 13.68 -4.28 -17.67
N CYS A 261 13.69 -4.63 -18.95
CA CYS A 261 13.66 -3.69 -20.08
C CYS A 261 12.42 -3.97 -20.92
N GLY A 262 11.32 -3.29 -20.59
CA GLY A 262 10.00 -3.62 -21.13
C GLY A 262 9.59 -5.04 -20.73
N LYS A 263 9.38 -5.91 -21.72
CA LYS A 263 9.01 -7.33 -21.53
C LYS A 263 10.20 -8.26 -21.27
N GLN A 264 11.43 -7.79 -21.44
CA GLN A 264 12.63 -8.64 -21.38
C GLN A 264 13.39 -8.44 -20.07
N ALA A 265 13.69 -9.52 -19.37
CA ALA A 265 14.61 -9.48 -18.23
C ALA A 265 16.08 -9.49 -18.69
N TYR A 266 16.95 -8.85 -17.92
CA TYR A 266 18.39 -8.81 -18.18
C TYR A 266 19.21 -8.80 -16.88
N ASP A 267 20.48 -9.18 -16.98
CA ASP A 267 21.46 -9.08 -15.89
C ASP A 267 22.00 -7.65 -15.80
N SER A 268 21.58 -6.91 -14.77
CA SER A 268 21.94 -5.50 -14.58
C SER A 268 23.41 -5.26 -14.21
N ALA A 269 24.17 -6.30 -13.83
CA ALA A 269 25.62 -6.20 -13.66
C ALA A 269 26.38 -6.26 -14.98
N ARG A 270 25.73 -6.69 -16.06
CA ARG A 270 26.35 -6.82 -17.39
C ARG A 270 25.70 -5.93 -18.46
N TYR A 271 24.44 -5.59 -18.27
CA TYR A 271 23.64 -4.85 -19.23
C TYR A 271 22.87 -3.72 -18.56
N PHE A 272 22.32 -2.82 -19.35
CA PHE A 272 21.39 -1.78 -18.91
C PHE A 272 20.29 -1.58 -19.96
N CYS A 273 19.12 -1.11 -19.51
CA CYS A 273 18.04 -0.73 -20.41
C CYS A 273 18.15 0.74 -20.85
N THR A 274 18.09 0.99 -22.16
CA THR A 274 17.94 2.35 -22.70
C THR A 274 17.09 2.33 -23.96
N GLY A 275 16.09 3.20 -24.06
CA GLY A 275 15.17 3.24 -25.20
C GLY A 275 14.46 1.91 -25.48
N GLY A 276 14.18 1.12 -24.43
CA GLY A 276 13.56 -0.22 -24.56
C GLY A 276 14.50 -1.31 -25.10
N LYS A 277 15.81 -1.05 -25.17
CA LYS A 277 16.82 -2.01 -25.62
C LYS A 277 17.78 -2.37 -24.48
N VAL A 278 18.06 -3.66 -24.35
CA VAL A 278 19.10 -4.18 -23.45
C VAL A 278 20.46 -4.01 -24.11
N VAL A 279 21.37 -3.28 -23.47
CA VAL A 279 22.67 -2.89 -24.01
C VAL A 279 23.77 -3.28 -23.02
N PRO A 280 24.89 -3.88 -23.48
CA PRO A 280 25.98 -4.27 -22.57
C PRO A 280 26.64 -3.03 -21.97
N LEU A 281 27.03 -3.12 -20.70
CA LEU A 281 27.87 -2.13 -20.03
C LEU A 281 29.27 -2.11 -20.67
N CYS A 282 29.93 -0.96 -20.63
CA CYS A 282 31.32 -0.81 -21.04
C CYS A 282 32.19 -0.62 -19.81
N ASN A 283 33.04 -1.60 -19.47
CA ASN A 283 33.83 -1.56 -18.23
C ASN A 283 32.98 -1.21 -16.99
N ASN A 284 31.84 -1.90 -16.86
CA ASN A 284 30.82 -1.70 -15.81
C ASN A 284 30.14 -0.32 -15.79
N ALA A 285 30.31 0.51 -16.83
CA ALA A 285 29.66 1.80 -16.96
C ALA A 285 28.57 1.81 -18.04
N ARG A 286 27.49 2.55 -17.77
CA ARG A 286 26.47 2.91 -18.76
C ARG A 286 27.02 4.00 -19.69
N TYR A 287 26.53 4.04 -20.92
CA TYR A 287 26.96 5.01 -21.91
C TYR A 287 25.86 5.38 -22.90
N ASP A 288 26.02 6.52 -23.56
CA ASP A 288 25.08 7.00 -24.57
C ASP A 288 25.39 6.38 -25.94
N LEU A 289 24.46 5.58 -26.44
CA LEU A 289 24.58 4.90 -27.73
C LEU A 289 24.61 5.85 -28.93
N ASN A 290 24.18 7.09 -28.77
CA ASN A 290 24.16 8.08 -29.86
C ASN A 290 25.52 8.73 -30.03
N THR A 291 26.23 8.99 -28.93
CA THR A 291 27.46 9.76 -28.91
C THR A 291 28.71 8.89 -28.66
N GLN A 292 28.54 7.69 -28.10
CA GLN A 292 29.65 6.84 -27.65
C GLN A 292 29.56 5.42 -28.22
N LYS A 293 30.71 4.72 -28.21
CA LYS A 293 30.86 3.31 -28.60
C LYS A 293 31.86 2.61 -27.67
N CYS A 294 31.50 1.42 -27.19
CA CYS A 294 32.41 0.58 -26.42
C CYS A 294 33.26 -0.30 -27.35
N CYS A 295 34.58 -0.18 -27.25
CA CYS A 295 35.54 -0.98 -28.02
C CYS A 295 36.57 -1.59 -27.07
N GLY A 296 36.64 -2.93 -26.97
CA GLY A 296 37.62 -3.60 -26.11
C GLY A 296 37.59 -3.15 -24.63
N ASN A 297 36.39 -2.95 -24.07
CA ASN A 297 36.15 -2.38 -22.73
C ASN A 297 36.62 -0.92 -22.55
N ASN A 298 36.87 -0.18 -23.62
CA ASN A 298 37.14 1.24 -23.58
C ASN A 298 35.96 2.04 -24.16
N LEU A 299 35.52 3.07 -23.45
CA LEU A 299 34.44 3.93 -23.91
C LEU A 299 35.00 5.06 -24.77
N THR A 300 34.60 5.11 -26.03
CA THR A 300 35.14 6.04 -27.03
C THR A 300 34.03 6.85 -27.72
N PRO A 301 34.32 8.03 -28.27
CA PRO A 301 33.37 8.75 -29.10
C PRO A 301 32.96 7.95 -30.34
N LYS A 302 31.72 8.07 -30.78
CA LYS A 302 31.18 7.35 -31.94
C LYS A 302 31.64 7.95 -33.28
N GLN A 303 32.90 7.71 -33.64
CA GLN A 303 33.52 8.24 -34.85
C GLN A 303 32.81 7.73 -36.11
N GLY A 304 32.27 8.64 -36.94
CA GLY A 304 31.52 8.29 -38.16
C GLY A 304 30.03 7.98 -37.95
N GLY A 305 29.49 8.21 -36.75
CA GLY A 305 28.06 8.04 -36.46
C GLY A 305 27.59 6.60 -36.70
N GLN A 306 26.72 6.38 -37.69
CA GLN A 306 26.26 5.03 -38.05
C GLN A 306 27.38 4.14 -38.62
N HIS A 307 28.44 4.73 -39.19
CA HIS A 307 29.60 4.02 -39.72
C HIS A 307 30.67 3.70 -38.68
N ALA A 308 30.43 4.02 -37.39
CA ALA A 308 31.38 3.75 -36.32
C ALA A 308 31.63 2.26 -36.15
N LYS A 309 32.89 1.83 -36.28
CA LYS A 309 33.37 0.46 -35.97
C LYS A 309 34.46 0.53 -34.90
N CYS A 310 34.85 -0.64 -34.37
CA CYS A 310 35.93 -0.76 -33.40
C CYS A 310 37.19 -1.34 -34.05
N CYS A 311 38.35 -0.82 -33.66
CA CYS A 311 39.67 -1.37 -33.95
C CYS A 311 40.46 -1.37 -32.64
N GLY A 312 40.74 -2.56 -32.08
CA GLY A 312 41.20 -2.67 -30.71
C GLY A 312 40.28 -1.95 -29.71
N LYS A 313 40.84 -0.94 -29.03
CA LYS A 313 40.16 -0.11 -28.03
C LYS A 313 39.58 1.21 -28.56
N GLU A 314 39.76 1.48 -29.85
CA GLU A 314 39.38 2.76 -30.47
C GLU A 314 38.19 2.59 -31.42
N SER A 315 37.34 3.61 -31.50
CA SER A 315 36.31 3.69 -32.53
C SER A 315 36.81 4.46 -33.75
N TYR A 316 36.45 4.02 -34.95
CA TYR A 316 36.77 4.70 -36.20
C TYR A 316 35.60 4.76 -37.16
N ASP A 317 35.62 5.77 -38.04
CA ASP A 317 34.68 5.92 -39.14
C ASP A 317 35.02 4.96 -40.28
N SER A 318 34.22 3.91 -40.44
CA SER A 318 34.44 2.90 -41.49
C SER A 318 34.16 3.37 -42.91
N SER A 319 33.65 4.59 -43.10
CA SER A 319 33.55 5.22 -44.43
C SER A 319 34.88 5.81 -44.91
N ARG A 320 35.86 6.01 -44.00
CA ARG A 320 37.16 6.63 -44.29
C ARG A 320 38.35 5.75 -43.94
N TYR A 321 38.17 4.86 -42.97
CA TYR A 321 39.23 4.02 -42.45
C TYR A 321 38.81 2.54 -42.39
N PHE A 322 39.78 1.67 -42.19
CA PHE A 322 39.57 0.26 -41.88
C PHE A 322 40.54 -0.19 -40.77
N CYS A 323 40.21 -1.29 -40.12
CA CYS A 323 41.07 -1.87 -39.08
C CYS A 323 41.99 -2.93 -39.68
N TYR A 324 43.29 -2.84 -39.37
CA TYR A 324 44.29 -3.84 -39.72
C TYR A 324 45.24 -4.04 -38.54
N ASN A 325 45.25 -5.24 -37.93
CA ASN A 325 46.04 -5.55 -36.74
C ASN A 325 45.94 -4.46 -35.65
N ASP A 326 44.72 -4.15 -35.21
CA ASP A 326 44.39 -3.11 -34.22
C ASP A 326 44.85 -1.69 -34.58
N THR A 327 45.30 -1.47 -35.81
CA THR A 327 45.70 -0.16 -36.33
C THR A 327 44.64 0.38 -37.29
N ILE A 328 44.17 1.60 -37.03
CA ILE A 328 43.23 2.32 -37.89
C ILE A 328 44.00 2.86 -39.10
N THR A 329 43.64 2.40 -40.30
CA THR A 329 44.32 2.78 -41.54
C THR A 329 43.35 3.42 -42.53
N SER A 330 43.78 4.44 -43.26
CA SER A 330 42.96 5.11 -44.28
C SER A 330 42.61 4.20 -45.45
N LEU A 331 41.38 4.29 -45.96
CA LEU A 331 41.01 3.68 -47.24
C LEU A 331 41.81 4.31 -48.39
N CYS A 332 42.16 3.52 -49.40
CA CYS A 332 42.79 4.06 -50.59
C CYS A 332 41.73 4.61 -51.55
N GLY A 333 41.86 5.88 -51.96
CA GLY A 333 40.91 6.54 -52.85
C GLY A 333 39.48 6.62 -52.29
N GLY A 334 39.31 6.45 -50.97
CA GLY A 334 38.01 6.50 -50.30
C GLY A 334 37.08 5.30 -50.53
N ALA A 335 37.52 4.25 -51.23
CA ALA A 335 36.59 3.21 -51.69
C ALA A 335 36.78 1.84 -51.02
N LYS A 336 38.04 1.37 -50.83
CA LYS A 336 38.27 -0.02 -50.42
C LYS A 336 39.46 -0.20 -49.46
N PRO A 337 39.34 -1.12 -48.48
CA PRO A 337 40.47 -1.63 -47.74
C PRO A 337 41.46 -2.32 -48.68
N TYR A 338 42.73 -2.30 -48.33
CA TYR A 338 43.80 -2.95 -49.08
C TYR A 338 44.78 -3.63 -48.13
N ASN A 339 45.49 -4.64 -48.63
CA ASN A 339 46.46 -5.36 -47.82
C ASN A 339 47.75 -4.52 -47.71
N LEU A 340 48.06 -4.05 -46.50
CA LEU A 340 49.22 -3.20 -46.22
C LEU A 340 50.56 -3.95 -46.35
N ALA A 341 50.55 -5.27 -46.23
CA ALA A 341 51.74 -6.10 -46.35
C ALA A 341 52.17 -6.28 -47.82
N SER A 342 51.22 -6.37 -48.75
CA SER A 342 51.52 -6.54 -50.18
C SER A 342 51.39 -5.26 -51.01
N SER A 343 50.63 -4.27 -50.53
CA SER A 343 50.22 -3.12 -51.33
C SER A 343 50.47 -1.76 -50.65
N LEU A 344 50.52 -0.70 -51.45
CA LEU A 344 50.63 0.71 -51.08
C LEU A 344 49.51 1.51 -51.73
N CYS A 345 49.06 2.58 -51.07
CA CYS A 345 48.16 3.56 -51.69
C CYS A 345 48.97 4.72 -52.26
N CYS A 346 49.03 4.85 -53.58
CA CYS A 346 49.74 5.92 -54.27
C CYS A 346 48.74 6.79 -55.04
N ASN A 347 48.63 8.05 -54.63
CA ASN A 347 47.73 9.05 -55.21
C ASN A 347 46.30 8.53 -55.47
N GLY A 348 45.72 7.85 -54.47
CA GLY A 348 44.36 7.30 -54.52
C GLY A 348 44.22 5.93 -55.19
N THR A 349 45.31 5.33 -55.68
CA THR A 349 45.29 4.00 -56.31
C THR A 349 46.08 2.97 -55.50
N VAL A 350 45.54 1.75 -55.38
CA VAL A 350 46.22 0.64 -54.71
C VAL A 350 47.21 0.01 -55.69
N GLN A 351 48.47 -0.02 -55.29
CA GLN A 351 49.59 -0.57 -56.07
C GLN A 351 50.32 -1.66 -55.29
N GLN A 352 50.95 -2.60 -55.99
CA GLN A 352 51.80 -3.61 -55.36
C GLN A 352 53.11 -3.00 -54.84
N ARG A 353 53.69 -3.59 -53.79
CA ARG A 353 55.00 -3.16 -53.24
C ARG A 353 56.16 -3.64 -54.10
N VAL A 354 56.65 -2.78 -54.99
CA VAL A 354 57.89 -3.01 -55.74
C VAL A 354 59.10 -2.75 -54.85
N GLY A 355 59.92 -3.78 -54.56
CA GLY A 355 61.08 -3.66 -53.66
C GLY A 355 60.79 -3.89 -52.17
N GLY A 356 59.65 -4.50 -51.82
CA GLY A 356 59.33 -4.88 -50.44
C GLY A 356 59.19 -3.69 -49.49
N SER A 357 60.03 -3.63 -48.44
CA SER A 357 60.06 -2.53 -47.46
C SER A 357 60.57 -1.19 -48.04
N TYR A 358 61.29 -1.24 -49.15
CA TYR A 358 61.82 -0.08 -49.87
C TYR A 358 60.85 0.47 -50.93
N ALA A 359 59.65 -0.10 -51.05
CA ALA A 359 58.62 0.42 -51.93
C ALA A 359 58.21 1.85 -51.51
N ARG A 360 58.21 2.79 -52.45
CA ARG A 360 57.76 4.18 -52.28
C ARG A 360 56.84 4.58 -53.43
N CYS A 361 56.02 5.61 -53.23
CA CYS A 361 55.11 6.13 -54.25
C CYS A 361 55.78 7.20 -55.11
N CYS A 362 55.55 7.15 -56.42
CA CYS A 362 55.87 8.22 -57.37
C CYS A 362 54.65 8.44 -58.27
N GLY A 363 53.92 9.53 -58.03
CA GLY A 363 52.59 9.72 -58.63
C GLY A 363 51.63 8.60 -58.23
N GLN A 364 51.05 7.91 -59.22
CA GLN A 364 50.16 6.77 -59.02
C GLN A 364 50.89 5.41 -58.94
N GLY A 365 52.19 5.36 -59.25
CA GLY A 365 52.98 4.12 -59.27
C GLY A 365 53.84 3.91 -58.02
N THR A 366 54.36 2.70 -57.86
CA THR A 366 55.35 2.35 -56.84
C THR A 366 56.72 2.12 -57.47
N TYR A 367 57.79 2.39 -56.71
CA TYR A 367 59.17 2.10 -57.10
C TYR A 367 60.00 1.61 -55.92
N ASN A 368 61.09 0.89 -56.19
CA ASN A 368 62.05 0.50 -55.18
C ASN A 368 63.03 1.66 -54.92
N SER A 369 63.00 2.24 -53.72
CA SER A 369 63.85 3.38 -53.36
C SER A 369 65.32 3.04 -53.14
N GLN A 370 65.75 1.79 -53.30
CA GLN A 370 67.17 1.43 -53.32
C GLN A 370 67.79 1.53 -54.71
N THR A 371 66.99 1.36 -55.76
CA THR A 371 67.48 1.32 -57.14
C THR A 371 66.97 2.48 -57.99
N HIS A 372 65.88 3.13 -57.55
CA HIS A 372 65.24 4.22 -58.27
C HIS A 372 64.91 5.40 -57.35
N PHE A 373 64.69 6.57 -57.93
CA PHE A 373 64.18 7.75 -57.25
C PHE A 373 63.02 8.37 -58.03
N CYS A 374 62.22 9.20 -57.36
CA CYS A 374 61.10 9.91 -57.97
C CYS A 374 61.47 11.37 -58.21
N SER A 375 61.26 11.86 -59.43
CA SER A 375 61.31 13.29 -59.76
C SER A 375 60.15 13.64 -60.68
N SER A 376 59.40 14.70 -60.35
CA SER A 376 58.26 15.17 -61.15
C SER A 376 57.25 14.07 -61.53
N ASN A 377 56.88 13.20 -60.57
CA ASN A 377 56.00 12.03 -60.76
C ASN A 377 56.50 10.97 -61.77
N ARG A 378 57.79 11.00 -62.13
CA ARG A 378 58.44 9.95 -62.93
C ARG A 378 59.53 9.25 -62.12
N VAL A 379 59.64 7.95 -62.34
CA VAL A 379 60.63 7.08 -61.70
C VAL A 379 61.87 7.03 -62.58
N TYR A 380 63.04 7.30 -61.99
CA TYR A 380 64.35 7.26 -62.63
C TYR A 380 65.24 6.28 -61.88
N GLU A 381 66.08 5.53 -62.59
CA GLU A 381 67.12 4.69 -61.97
C GLU A 381 68.20 5.58 -61.34
N MET A 382 68.76 5.16 -60.20
CA MET A 382 69.87 5.87 -59.55
C MET A 382 71.15 5.75 -60.38
N CYS A 383 72.06 6.73 -60.24
CA CYS A 383 73.37 6.69 -60.87
C CYS A 383 74.46 6.43 -59.83
N ALA A 384 75.08 5.24 -59.88
CA ALA A 384 76.05 4.80 -58.85
C ALA A 384 75.50 5.02 -57.42
N ASP A 385 74.28 4.52 -57.19
CA ASP A 385 73.55 4.60 -55.91
C ASP A 385 73.17 6.01 -55.44
N ALA A 386 73.29 7.03 -56.31
CA ALA A 386 72.89 8.41 -56.02
C ALA A 386 71.77 8.92 -56.94
N PRO A 387 70.79 9.68 -56.41
CA PRO A 387 69.85 10.43 -57.24
C PRO A 387 70.57 11.58 -57.96
N TYR A 388 70.04 11.97 -59.12
CA TYR A 388 70.54 13.10 -59.92
C TYR A 388 69.37 13.92 -60.45
N GLU A 389 69.62 15.15 -60.89
CA GLU A 389 68.58 15.99 -61.50
C GLU A 389 68.34 15.57 -62.96
N PRO A 390 67.20 14.93 -63.32
CA PRO A 390 67.01 14.37 -64.66
C PRO A 390 66.92 15.41 -65.78
N TYR A 391 66.68 16.68 -65.43
CA TYR A 391 66.66 17.78 -66.39
C TYR A 391 68.06 18.20 -66.83
N THR A 392 69.05 18.06 -65.95
CA THR A 392 70.43 18.53 -66.17
C THR A 392 71.45 17.39 -66.26
N GLY A 393 71.06 16.15 -65.95
CA GLY A 393 71.92 14.97 -66.06
C GLY A 393 71.22 13.72 -66.62
N ILE A 394 72.01 12.79 -67.16
CA ILE A 394 71.63 11.44 -67.59
C ILE A 394 72.69 10.43 -67.13
N CYS A 395 72.27 9.30 -66.58
CA CYS A 395 73.20 8.25 -66.17
C CYS A 395 73.42 7.24 -67.30
N CYS A 396 74.68 6.96 -67.64
CA CYS A 396 75.07 5.93 -68.60
C CYS A 396 76.14 5.04 -67.96
N GLY A 397 75.87 3.74 -67.81
CA GLY A 397 76.81 2.77 -67.25
C GLY A 397 77.43 3.20 -65.91
N SER A 398 76.60 3.67 -64.98
CA SER A 398 76.98 4.21 -63.66
C SER A 398 77.76 5.53 -63.68
N LYS A 399 77.91 6.19 -64.83
CA LYS A 399 78.52 7.53 -64.95
C LYS A 399 77.44 8.58 -65.24
N LEU A 400 77.41 9.64 -64.41
CA LEU A 400 76.56 10.80 -64.65
C LEU A 400 77.14 11.67 -65.77
N ASN A 401 76.35 11.90 -66.81
CA ASN A 401 76.69 12.76 -67.94
C ASN A 401 75.80 14.01 -67.93
N PRO A 402 76.31 15.20 -68.30
CA PRO A 402 75.49 16.40 -68.44
C PRO A 402 74.41 16.23 -69.50
N ARG A 403 73.22 16.78 -69.25
CA ARG A 403 72.10 16.83 -70.17
C ARG A 403 71.73 18.29 -70.43
N PRO A 404 72.21 18.88 -71.54
CA PRO A 404 71.89 20.27 -71.87
C PRO A 404 70.39 20.44 -72.07
N TYR A 405 69.74 21.29 -71.27
CA TYR A 405 68.33 21.69 -71.41
C TYR A 405 67.32 20.55 -71.66
N GLY A 406 67.48 19.40 -71.00
CA GLY A 406 66.56 18.27 -71.20
C GLY A 406 66.65 17.57 -72.56
N ALA A 407 67.75 17.76 -73.31
CA ALA A 407 67.99 17.11 -74.61
C ALA A 407 67.70 15.59 -74.57
N VAL A 408 67.16 15.06 -75.66
CA VAL A 408 66.88 13.62 -75.79
C VAL A 408 68.19 12.90 -76.06
N LEU A 409 68.90 12.45 -75.03
CA LEU A 409 70.16 11.71 -75.13
C LEU A 409 69.94 10.20 -75.00
N LYS A 410 70.77 9.40 -75.67
CA LYS A 410 70.88 7.94 -75.47
C LYS A 410 72.23 7.57 -74.88
N CYS A 411 72.31 6.42 -74.23
CA CYS A 411 73.56 5.89 -73.71
C CYS A 411 74.27 4.99 -74.73
N CYS A 412 75.58 5.14 -74.82
CA CYS A 412 76.50 4.22 -75.48
C CYS A 412 77.60 3.89 -74.48
N ALA A 413 77.55 2.68 -73.90
CA ALA A 413 78.28 2.32 -72.69
C ALA A 413 78.13 3.41 -71.59
N ASN A 414 79.23 4.08 -71.21
CA ASN A 414 79.25 5.04 -70.11
C ASN A 414 79.02 6.50 -70.55
N ASN A 415 78.82 6.76 -71.84
CA ASN A 415 78.69 8.11 -72.37
C ASN A 415 77.31 8.35 -72.98
N ALA A 416 76.79 9.55 -72.74
CA ALA A 416 75.57 10.02 -73.38
C ALA A 416 75.87 10.60 -74.77
N TYR A 417 74.99 10.37 -75.74
CA TYR A 417 75.07 10.95 -77.08
C TYR A 417 73.69 11.40 -77.58
N ASP A 418 73.68 12.40 -78.46
CA ASP A 418 72.46 12.83 -79.15
C ASP A 418 72.16 11.87 -80.31
N PRO A 419 71.06 11.09 -80.25
CA PRO A 419 70.71 10.14 -81.29
C PRO A 419 70.21 10.79 -82.58
N SER A 420 69.96 12.10 -82.62
CA SER A 420 69.66 12.80 -83.87
C SER A 420 70.90 12.98 -84.74
N ILE A 421 72.08 13.13 -84.12
CA ILE A 421 73.35 13.39 -84.80
C ILE A 421 74.25 12.15 -84.83
N PHE A 422 74.23 11.34 -83.77
CA PHE A 422 75.15 10.22 -83.60
C PHE A 422 74.42 8.87 -83.49
N VAL A 423 75.17 7.79 -83.71
CA VAL A 423 74.75 6.40 -83.55
C VAL A 423 75.75 5.66 -82.65
N CYS A 424 75.24 4.74 -81.83
CA CYS A 424 76.07 3.85 -81.04
C CYS A 424 76.37 2.57 -81.83
N LEU A 425 77.64 2.37 -82.18
CA LEU A 425 78.14 1.18 -82.85
C LEU A 425 78.62 0.18 -81.80
N TRP A 426 78.18 -1.08 -81.95
CA TRP A 426 78.55 -2.21 -81.08
C TRP A 426 78.36 -1.94 -79.58
N GLY A 427 77.39 -1.09 -79.22
CA GLY A 427 77.08 -0.75 -77.83
C GLY A 427 78.13 0.08 -77.08
N THR A 428 79.25 0.45 -77.72
CA THR A 428 80.43 1.02 -77.03
C THR A 428 81.02 2.26 -77.71
N LYS A 429 80.83 2.45 -79.01
CA LYS A 429 81.45 3.54 -79.77
C LYS A 429 80.41 4.49 -80.37
N ILE A 430 80.52 5.78 -80.12
CA ILE A 430 79.65 6.83 -80.69
C ILE A 430 80.27 7.29 -82.02
N ALA A 431 79.48 7.30 -83.10
CA ALA A 431 79.89 7.76 -84.43
C ALA A 431 78.81 8.67 -85.06
N PRO A 432 79.15 9.60 -85.98
CA PRO A 432 78.16 10.43 -86.67
C PRO A 432 77.24 9.60 -87.57
N LYS A 433 75.98 10.00 -87.69
CA LYS A 433 75.07 9.49 -88.71
C LYS A 433 75.42 10.16 -90.04
N TYR A 434 75.87 9.36 -91.01
CA TYR A 434 76.07 9.85 -92.37
C TYR A 434 74.74 9.78 -93.13
N ASP A 435 74.24 10.93 -93.56
CA ASP A 435 73.20 10.97 -94.59
C ASP A 435 73.88 10.73 -95.96
N LYS A 436 73.38 9.75 -96.70
CA LYS A 436 73.94 9.33 -98.00
C LYS A 436 73.49 10.26 -99.14
N SER A 437 73.18 11.52 -98.85
CA SER A 437 72.60 12.49 -99.80
C SER A 437 73.61 13.51 -100.36
N THR A 438 74.87 13.49 -99.93
CA THR A 438 75.94 14.22 -100.61
C THR A 438 77.23 13.41 -100.56
N TYR A 439 77.42 12.58 -101.58
CA TYR A 439 78.64 12.36 -102.40
C TYR A 439 78.52 11.05 -103.18
#